data_AF-A3ABF8-F1
#
_entry.id   AF-A3ABF8-F1
#
_cell.length_a   1.000
_cell.length_b   1.000
_cell.length_c   1.000
_cell.angle_alpha   90.00
_cell.angle_beta   90.00
_cell.angle_gamma   90.00
#
_symmetry.space_group_name_H-M   'P 1'
#
loop_
_entity.id
_entity.type
_entity.pdbx_description
1 polymer ?
#
loop_
_entity_poly.entity_id
_entity_poly.type
_entity_poly.pdbx_seq_one_letter_code
_entity_poly.pdbx_strand_id
1 'polypeptide(L)'
;MANLAASLLFLLAVASSATVPAHGRRDLLPTRIKLVRGADAGAGAVAGGDKMECVYTVYIRTGSIWKAGTDANITLELAGANGNGMRITDLPSWGGLMGEGHSYFERGNLDIFNGRGPCMAAPPCWMRVASDGTGPHHGWYCNYVEVTVTGAHKGCAQQLFTVEQWLATDAAPYKLEAIRDKCSAAGAGAAAA
;
A
#
# COMPACT_ATOMS: atom_id res chain seq x y z
N MET A 1 0.72 -81.16 -4.90
CA MET A 1 -0.58 -80.95 -4.24
C MET A 1 -0.87 -79.47 -4.25
N ALA A 2 -2.02 -79.10 -4.80
CA ALA A 2 -2.42 -77.75 -5.15
C ALA A 2 -2.71 -76.88 -3.92
N ASN A 3 -2.51 -75.56 -4.04
CA ASN A 3 -3.50 -74.60 -3.55
C ASN A 3 -3.33 -73.25 -4.24
N LEU A 4 -4.35 -72.91 -5.03
CA LEU A 4 -4.61 -71.59 -5.57
C LEU A 4 -5.01 -70.65 -4.42
N ALA A 5 -4.42 -69.47 -4.34
CA ALA A 5 -4.99 -68.35 -3.62
C ALA A 5 -5.07 -67.15 -4.57
N ALA A 6 -6.25 -66.98 -5.17
CA ALA A 6 -6.62 -65.80 -5.92
C ALA A 6 -6.78 -64.64 -4.94
N SER A 7 -5.88 -63.65 -5.00
CA SER A 7 -6.01 -62.42 -4.21
C SER A 7 -6.68 -61.35 -5.08
N LEU A 8 -7.96 -61.13 -4.81
CA LEU A 8 -8.81 -60.10 -5.41
C LEU A 8 -8.17 -58.71 -5.25
N LEU A 9 -7.90 -58.01 -6.35
CA LEU A 9 -7.69 -56.56 -6.36
C LEU A 9 -9.03 -55.86 -6.07
N PHE A 10 -9.18 -55.28 -4.89
CA PHE A 10 -10.22 -54.30 -4.60
C PHE A 10 -9.72 -52.91 -5.02
N LEU A 11 -10.10 -52.46 -6.22
CA LEU A 11 -9.99 -51.06 -6.64
C LEU A 11 -11.10 -50.25 -5.96
N LEU A 12 -10.79 -49.65 -4.81
CA LEU A 12 -11.62 -48.58 -4.22
C LEU A 12 -11.35 -47.28 -4.98
N ALA A 13 -12.20 -46.97 -5.96
CA ALA A 13 -12.28 -45.64 -6.53
C ALA A 13 -12.99 -44.72 -5.52
N VAL A 14 -12.21 -43.94 -4.76
CA VAL A 14 -12.76 -42.84 -3.95
C VAL A 14 -13.00 -41.66 -4.89
N ALA A 15 -14.25 -41.47 -5.30
CA ALA A 15 -14.68 -40.23 -5.95
C ALA A 15 -14.83 -39.14 -4.88
N SER A 16 -13.76 -38.39 -4.61
CA SER A 16 -13.85 -37.16 -3.82
C SER A 16 -14.57 -36.09 -4.64
N SER A 17 -15.87 -35.95 -4.40
CA SER A 17 -16.69 -34.85 -4.89
C SER A 17 -16.25 -33.55 -4.22
N ALA A 18 -15.37 -32.79 -4.87
CA ALA A 18 -15.05 -31.42 -4.47
C ALA A 18 -16.20 -30.50 -4.87
N THR A 19 -17.13 -30.24 -3.94
CA THR A 19 -18.04 -29.10 -4.04
C THR A 19 -17.25 -27.84 -3.73
N VAL A 20 -16.83 -27.11 -4.75
CA VAL A 20 -16.32 -25.74 -4.62
C VAL A 20 -17.53 -24.84 -4.36
N PRO A 21 -17.67 -24.19 -3.19
CA PRO A 21 -18.64 -23.12 -3.07
C PRO A 21 -18.05 -21.93 -3.83
N ALA A 22 -18.60 -21.68 -5.02
CA ALA A 22 -18.42 -20.43 -5.73
C ALA A 22 -19.09 -19.30 -4.94
N HIS A 23 -18.40 -18.77 -3.93
CA HIS A 23 -18.77 -17.48 -3.36
C HIS A 23 -18.28 -16.41 -4.31
N GLY A 24 -19.14 -16.11 -5.29
CA GLY A 24 -19.03 -14.93 -6.12
C GLY A 24 -19.12 -13.68 -5.26
N ARG A 25 -17.96 -13.21 -4.78
CA ARG A 25 -17.75 -11.78 -4.55
C ARG A 25 -16.77 -11.35 -5.60
N ARG A 26 -17.32 -10.93 -6.74
CA ARG A 26 -16.58 -10.21 -7.78
C ARG A 26 -15.73 -9.17 -7.07
N ASP A 27 -14.44 -9.23 -7.32
CA ASP A 27 -13.45 -8.25 -6.90
C ASP A 27 -13.96 -6.85 -7.28
N LEU A 28 -14.60 -6.18 -6.32
CA LEU A 28 -14.86 -4.75 -6.40
C LEU A 28 -13.53 -4.07 -6.07
N LEU A 29 -12.53 -4.27 -6.94
CA LEU A 29 -11.52 -3.24 -7.12
C LEU A 29 -12.31 -1.94 -7.32
N PRO A 30 -12.04 -0.87 -6.56
CA PRO A 30 -12.68 0.41 -6.83
C PRO A 30 -12.31 0.79 -8.27
N THR A 31 -13.23 0.53 -9.20
CA THR A 31 -12.95 0.57 -10.65
C THR A 31 -12.68 2.00 -11.12
N ARG A 32 -12.80 2.99 -10.22
CA ARG A 32 -12.28 4.35 -10.34
C ARG A 32 -11.82 4.85 -8.99
N ILE A 33 -10.52 4.77 -8.71
CA ILE A 33 -9.95 5.56 -7.61
C ILE A 33 -9.94 7.02 -8.05
N LYS A 34 -10.59 7.88 -7.28
CA LYS A 34 -10.59 9.33 -7.47
C LYS A 34 -9.54 9.93 -6.57
N LEU A 35 -8.41 10.30 -7.17
CA LEU A 35 -7.28 10.90 -6.49
C LEU A 35 -7.33 12.42 -6.63
N VAL A 36 -7.23 13.10 -5.51
CA VAL A 36 -7.00 14.55 -5.44
C VAL A 36 -5.56 14.82 -5.00
N ARG A 37 -4.95 15.90 -5.48
CA ARG A 37 -3.57 16.24 -5.12
C ARG A 37 -3.48 16.51 -3.62
N GLY A 38 -2.47 15.94 -2.95
CA GLY A 38 -2.09 16.38 -1.60
C GLY A 38 -1.64 17.83 -1.65
N ALA A 39 -2.10 18.65 -0.70
CA ALA A 39 -1.64 20.02 -0.60
C ALA A 39 -0.18 20.01 -0.18
N ASP A 40 0.64 20.79 -0.87
CA ASP A 40 2.03 21.06 -0.50
C ASP A 40 2.05 21.72 0.89
N ALA A 41 2.90 21.22 1.80
CA ALA A 41 3.04 21.80 3.14
C ALA A 41 3.76 23.16 3.15
N GLY A 42 3.89 23.84 2.00
CA GLY A 42 4.66 25.06 1.82
C GLY A 42 3.83 26.22 1.25
N ALA A 43 3.75 27.29 2.04
CA ALA A 43 3.28 28.65 1.71
C ALA A 43 1.76 28.94 1.82
N GLY A 44 1.44 29.75 2.84
CA GLY A 44 0.37 30.76 2.76
C GLY A 44 -1.00 30.34 3.28
N ALA A 45 -1.32 30.75 4.50
CA ALA A 45 -2.72 30.88 4.92
C ALA A 45 -3.42 31.93 4.04
N VAL A 46 -4.53 31.59 3.37
CA VAL A 46 -5.66 32.51 3.13
C VAL A 46 -6.96 31.76 2.78
N ALA A 47 -7.95 31.96 3.64
CA ALA A 47 -9.39 32.09 3.41
C ALA A 47 -10.07 31.30 2.28
N GLY A 48 -11.06 30.48 2.68
CA GLY A 48 -12.27 30.27 1.87
C GLY A 48 -12.74 28.82 1.72
N GLY A 49 -13.50 28.35 2.71
CA GLY A 49 -14.39 27.20 2.59
C GLY A 49 -13.98 26.04 3.47
N ASP A 50 -14.96 25.51 4.20
CA ASP A 50 -14.90 24.37 5.12
C ASP A 50 -14.57 23.04 4.42
N LYS A 51 -13.49 23.01 3.62
CA LYS A 51 -12.91 21.78 3.13
C LYS A 51 -12.18 21.15 4.30
N MET A 52 -12.79 20.12 4.87
CA MET A 52 -12.22 19.36 5.98
C MET A 52 -10.88 18.77 5.54
N GLU A 53 -9.79 19.41 5.91
CA GLU A 53 -8.42 18.93 5.72
C GLU A 53 -8.03 18.01 6.86
N CYS A 54 -7.29 16.96 6.52
CA CYS A 54 -6.72 16.00 7.44
C CYS A 54 -5.20 16.09 7.36
N VAL A 55 -4.55 15.77 8.48
CA VAL A 55 -3.10 15.61 8.55
C VAL A 55 -2.78 14.15 8.25
N TYR A 56 -1.82 13.96 7.37
CA TYR A 56 -1.30 12.67 6.95
C TYR A 56 0.13 12.57 7.42
N THR A 57 0.44 11.53 8.20
CA THR A 57 1.81 11.17 8.55
C THR A 57 2.14 9.84 7.89
N VAL A 58 3.20 9.82 7.11
CA VAL A 58 3.65 8.67 6.32
C VAL A 58 5.02 8.26 6.81
N TYR A 59 5.18 6.98 7.14
CA TYR A 59 6.44 6.35 7.49
C TYR A 59 6.81 5.36 6.40
N ILE A 60 8.01 5.46 5.85
CA ILE A 60 8.48 4.56 4.80
C ILE A 60 9.77 3.91 5.25
N ARG A 61 9.77 2.59 5.30
CA ARG A 61 10.98 1.82 5.58
C ARG A 61 11.58 1.32 4.28
N THR A 62 12.78 1.78 3.97
CA THR A 62 13.60 1.16 2.94
C THR A 62 14.25 -0.11 3.50
N GLY A 63 14.28 -1.18 2.69
CA GLY A 63 14.88 -2.43 3.12
C GLY A 63 16.39 -2.32 3.40
N SER A 64 16.92 -3.27 4.15
CA SER A 64 18.35 -3.33 4.50
C SER A 64 19.18 -4.17 3.53
N ILE A 65 18.56 -4.74 2.49
CA ILE A 65 19.27 -5.54 1.48
C ILE A 65 20.23 -4.69 0.65
N TRP A 66 21.23 -5.34 0.05
CA TRP A 66 22.24 -4.64 -0.75
C TRP A 66 21.60 -3.80 -1.86
N LYS A 67 22.03 -2.54 -1.96
CA LYS A 67 21.53 -1.52 -2.91
C LYS A 67 20.00 -1.25 -2.85
N ALA A 68 19.39 -1.38 -1.67
CA ALA A 68 17.95 -1.11 -1.51
C ALA A 68 17.55 0.38 -1.62
N GLY A 69 18.50 1.31 -1.52
CA GLY A 69 18.21 2.75 -1.51
C GLY A 69 18.02 3.34 -2.90
N THR A 70 17.44 4.55 -2.99
CA THR A 70 17.20 5.22 -4.27
C THR A 70 17.23 6.73 -4.21
N ASP A 71 17.67 7.34 -5.32
CA ASP A 71 17.58 8.79 -5.57
C ASP A 71 16.38 9.16 -6.48
N ALA A 72 15.55 8.18 -6.85
CA ALA A 72 14.38 8.41 -7.69
C ALA A 72 13.27 9.16 -6.95
N ASN A 73 12.40 9.84 -7.69
CA ASN A 73 11.23 10.48 -7.10
C ASN A 73 10.15 9.43 -6.76
N ILE A 74 9.62 9.49 -5.55
CA ILE A 74 8.61 8.54 -5.04
C ILE A 74 7.25 9.20 -4.94
N THR A 75 6.30 8.64 -5.70
CA THR A 75 4.86 8.95 -5.65
C THR A 75 4.14 8.00 -4.71
N LEU A 76 3.26 8.55 -3.87
CA LEU A 76 2.35 7.79 -3.01
C LEU A 76 0.89 8.15 -3.31
N GLU A 77 0.07 7.15 -3.50
CA GLU A 77 -1.38 7.27 -3.63
C GLU A 77 -2.07 6.44 -2.56
N LEU A 78 -3.11 7.00 -1.97
CA LEU A 78 -3.89 6.39 -0.91
C LEU A 78 -5.36 6.51 -1.25
N ALA A 79 -6.16 5.51 -0.90
CA ALA A 79 -7.60 5.57 -1.00
C ALA A 79 -8.30 4.77 0.10
N GLY A 80 -9.50 5.22 0.45
CA GLY A 80 -10.43 4.48 1.31
C GLY A 80 -11.34 3.55 0.51
N ALA A 81 -12.17 2.78 1.22
CA ALA A 81 -13.05 1.78 0.61
C ALA A 81 -14.11 2.37 -0.34
N ASN A 82 -14.37 3.68 -0.24
CA ASN A 82 -15.23 4.43 -1.15
C ASN A 82 -14.56 4.81 -2.47
N GLY A 83 -13.28 4.45 -2.68
CA GLY A 83 -12.50 4.77 -3.86
C GLY A 83 -12.03 6.23 -3.93
N ASN A 84 -12.28 7.05 -2.92
CA ASN A 84 -11.75 8.41 -2.87
C ASN A 84 -10.44 8.43 -2.08
N GLY A 85 -9.51 9.27 -2.50
CA GLY A 85 -8.26 9.42 -1.79
C GLY A 85 -7.35 10.49 -2.36
N MET A 86 -6.06 10.41 -2.05
CA MET A 86 -5.09 11.45 -2.37
C MET A 86 -3.85 10.91 -3.07
N ARG A 87 -3.23 11.76 -3.89
CA ARG A 87 -1.95 11.51 -4.57
C ARG A 87 -0.92 12.54 -4.13
N ILE A 88 0.24 12.05 -3.74
CA ILE A 88 1.45 12.80 -3.42
C ILE A 88 2.47 12.43 -4.50
N THR A 89 2.87 13.38 -5.34
CA THR A 89 3.75 13.12 -6.49
C THR A 89 5.24 13.12 -6.15
N ASP A 90 5.59 13.76 -5.04
CA ASP A 90 6.96 13.85 -4.53
C ASP A 90 6.87 13.99 -3.00
N LEU A 91 7.25 12.92 -2.30
CA LEU A 91 7.13 12.81 -0.84
C LEU A 91 8.05 13.80 -0.10
N PRO A 92 9.35 13.90 -0.42
CA PRO A 92 10.24 14.90 0.17
C PRO A 92 9.70 16.34 0.09
N SER A 93 9.29 16.82 -1.09
CA SER A 93 8.80 18.20 -1.22
C SER A 93 7.42 18.41 -0.60
N TRP A 94 6.58 17.37 -0.57
CA TRP A 94 5.26 17.47 0.04
C TRP A 94 5.32 17.66 1.55
N GLY A 95 6.25 17.00 2.24
CA GLY A 95 6.24 16.99 3.70
C GLY A 95 7.42 16.33 4.41
N GLY A 96 8.62 16.29 3.81
CA GLY A 96 9.79 15.67 4.44
C GLY A 96 10.10 16.23 5.83
N LEU A 97 10.28 15.34 6.82
CA LEU A 97 10.53 15.71 8.23
C LEU A 97 11.92 15.33 8.75
N MET A 98 12.84 14.90 7.89
CA MET A 98 14.14 14.37 8.33
C MET A 98 15.23 15.44 8.49
N GLY A 99 14.90 16.70 8.22
CA GLY A 99 15.83 17.84 8.29
C GLY A 99 16.45 18.21 6.95
N GLU A 100 17.13 19.35 6.93
CA GLU A 100 17.78 19.88 5.72
C GLU A 100 18.97 19.00 5.31
N GLY A 101 19.09 18.73 4.01
CA GLY A 101 20.19 17.92 3.46
C GLY A 101 20.08 16.42 3.70
N HIS A 102 18.98 15.93 4.30
CA HIS A 102 18.74 14.50 4.45
C HIS A 102 18.52 13.83 3.08
N SER A 103 19.23 12.73 2.84
CA SER A 103 19.03 11.86 1.69
C SER A 103 17.96 10.82 2.05
N TYR A 104 16.79 11.00 1.46
CA TYR A 104 15.62 10.14 1.68
C TYR A 104 15.77 8.82 0.93
N PHE A 105 15.04 7.80 1.41
CA PHE A 105 14.93 6.48 0.80
C PHE A 105 16.22 5.67 0.75
N GLU A 106 17.18 5.98 1.61
CA GLU A 106 18.44 5.25 1.71
C GLU A 106 18.30 3.87 2.38
N ARG A 107 19.21 2.96 2.05
CA ARG A 107 19.18 1.56 2.53
C ARG A 107 19.06 1.50 4.06
N GLY A 108 18.01 0.85 4.54
CA GLY A 108 17.75 0.61 5.95
C GLY A 108 17.11 1.79 6.70
N ASN A 109 16.99 2.96 6.08
CA ASN A 109 16.41 4.15 6.70
C ASN A 109 14.90 4.02 6.87
N LEU A 110 14.42 4.67 7.93
CA LEU A 110 13.01 4.97 8.14
C LEU A 110 12.83 6.47 7.91
N ASP A 111 12.11 6.82 6.85
CA ASP A 111 11.83 8.20 6.49
C ASP A 111 10.40 8.59 6.87
N ILE A 112 10.25 9.81 7.36
CA ILE A 112 8.98 10.33 7.87
C ILE A 112 8.58 11.56 7.06
N PHE A 113 7.32 11.56 6.63
CA PHE A 113 6.70 12.66 5.91
C PHE A 113 5.40 13.07 6.62
N ASN A 114 5.13 14.37 6.67
CA ASN A 114 3.89 14.91 7.22
C ASN A 114 3.38 16.05 6.35
N GLY A 115 2.10 16.01 6.02
CA GLY A 115 1.47 17.08 5.24
C GLY A 115 -0.04 17.08 5.38
N ARG A 116 -0.65 18.13 4.83
CA ARG A 116 -2.11 18.28 4.80
C ARG A 116 -2.67 17.75 3.50
N GLY A 117 -3.88 17.24 3.57
CA GLY A 117 -4.61 16.79 2.41
C GLY A 117 -6.11 16.80 2.66
N PRO A 118 -6.91 16.58 1.62
CA PRO A 118 -8.35 16.44 1.76
C PRO A 118 -8.65 15.25 2.67
N CYS A 119 -9.55 15.41 3.63
CA CYS A 119 -9.92 14.28 4.48
C CYS A 119 -10.59 13.16 3.66
N MET A 120 -10.11 11.94 3.85
CA MET A 120 -10.83 10.76 3.39
C MET A 120 -12.10 10.54 4.23
N ALA A 121 -13.14 10.00 3.60
CA ALA A 121 -14.39 9.64 4.27
C ALA A 121 -14.32 8.25 4.93
N ALA A 122 -13.34 7.43 4.54
CA ALA A 122 -13.07 6.13 5.11
C ALA A 122 -11.57 6.00 5.42
N PRO A 123 -11.17 5.13 6.37
CA PRO A 123 -9.77 4.82 6.63
C PRO A 123 -9.02 4.41 5.35
N PRO A 124 -7.72 4.74 5.23
CA PRO A 124 -6.91 4.26 4.12
C PRO A 124 -6.87 2.74 4.14
N CYS A 125 -7.22 2.11 3.04
CA CYS A 125 -7.17 0.66 2.90
C CYS A 125 -6.61 0.22 1.55
N TRP A 126 -6.41 1.16 0.62
CA TRP A 126 -5.74 0.93 -0.64
C TRP A 126 -4.55 1.88 -0.75
N MET A 127 -3.44 1.40 -1.30
CA MET A 127 -2.22 2.16 -1.54
C MET A 127 -1.60 1.79 -2.88
N ARG A 128 -1.03 2.78 -3.57
CA ARG A 128 0.00 2.60 -4.60
C ARG A 128 1.22 3.42 -4.24
N VAL A 129 2.38 2.78 -4.18
CA VAL A 129 3.68 3.46 -4.11
C VAL A 129 4.41 3.23 -5.42
N ALA A 130 5.00 4.27 -5.99
CA ALA A 130 5.64 4.21 -7.29
C ALA A 130 6.93 5.05 -7.31
N SER A 131 7.97 4.50 -7.94
CA SER A 131 9.19 5.20 -8.33
C SER A 131 9.04 5.69 -9.77
N ASP A 132 9.60 6.85 -10.09
CA ASP A 132 9.72 7.30 -11.49
C ASP A 132 10.89 6.63 -12.23
N GLY A 133 11.74 5.88 -11.53
CA GLY A 133 12.88 5.17 -12.10
C GLY A 133 13.99 6.08 -12.63
N THR A 134 14.00 7.36 -12.23
CA THR A 134 15.02 8.32 -12.67
C THR A 134 16.20 8.38 -11.70
N GLY A 135 17.28 9.05 -12.11
CA GLY A 135 18.47 9.26 -11.28
C GLY A 135 19.43 8.06 -11.23
N PRO A 136 20.63 8.27 -10.65
CA PRO A 136 21.49 7.17 -10.25
C PRO A 136 20.78 6.31 -9.19
N HIS A 137 21.14 5.03 -9.08
CA HIS A 137 20.55 4.13 -8.08
C HIS A 137 19.00 4.09 -8.08
N HIS A 138 18.38 4.12 -9.26
CA HIS A 138 16.92 4.20 -9.43
C HIS A 138 16.14 2.97 -8.93
N GLY A 139 16.82 1.83 -8.70
CA GLY A 139 16.20 0.62 -8.16
C GLY A 139 16.01 0.72 -6.66
N TRP A 140 14.76 0.65 -6.20
CA TRP A 140 14.42 0.81 -4.79
C TRP A 140 13.82 -0.46 -4.19
N TYR A 141 14.23 -0.87 -2.99
CA TYR A 141 13.54 -1.93 -2.26
C TYR A 141 12.77 -1.34 -1.09
N CYS A 142 11.45 -1.26 -1.24
CA CYS A 142 10.56 -0.80 -0.19
C CYS A 142 10.16 -1.97 0.72
N ASN A 143 10.36 -1.83 2.03
CA ASN A 143 9.93 -2.83 3.00
C ASN A 143 8.45 -2.62 3.39
N TYR A 144 8.09 -1.44 3.90
CA TYR A 144 6.70 -1.09 4.18
C TYR A 144 6.44 0.41 4.08
N VAL A 145 5.16 0.75 3.96
CA VAL A 145 4.63 2.10 4.12
C VAL A 145 3.56 2.06 5.20
N GLU A 146 3.65 2.93 6.19
CA GLU A 146 2.64 3.10 7.22
C GLU A 146 2.06 4.51 7.15
N VAL A 147 0.74 4.61 7.20
CA VAL A 147 0.04 5.89 7.09
C VAL A 147 -0.88 6.08 8.26
N THR A 148 -0.78 7.24 8.89
CA THR A 148 -1.69 7.73 9.91
C THR A 148 -2.42 8.95 9.39
N VAL A 149 -3.75 8.96 9.53
CA VAL A 149 -4.62 10.05 9.10
C VAL A 149 -5.40 10.55 10.30
N THR A 150 -5.31 11.85 10.55
CA THR A 150 -6.04 12.53 11.63
C THR A 150 -6.78 13.74 11.09
N GLY A 151 -7.96 14.03 11.63
CA GLY A 151 -8.75 15.19 11.25
C GLY A 151 -9.47 15.79 12.46
N ALA A 152 -9.73 17.09 12.42
CA ALA A 152 -10.53 17.73 13.46
C ALA A 152 -11.92 17.07 13.52
N HIS A 153 -12.37 16.66 14.71
CA HIS A 153 -13.64 15.96 14.89
C HIS A 153 -13.79 14.65 14.08
N LYS A 154 -12.67 14.06 13.64
CA LYS A 154 -12.59 12.71 13.04
C LYS A 154 -11.71 11.82 13.88
N GLY A 155 -11.99 10.52 13.87
CA GLY A 155 -11.13 9.52 14.49
C GLY A 155 -9.75 9.47 13.82
N CYS A 156 -8.77 8.93 14.55
CA CYS A 156 -7.48 8.56 13.98
C CYS A 156 -7.62 7.25 13.22
N ALA A 157 -7.04 7.17 12.02
CA ALA A 157 -6.95 5.93 11.26
C ALA A 157 -5.49 5.65 10.91
N GLN A 158 -5.05 4.42 11.16
CA GLN A 158 -3.69 3.96 10.86
C GLN A 158 -3.75 2.72 10.00
N GLN A 159 -2.89 2.65 8.98
CA GLN A 159 -2.79 1.48 8.10
C GLN A 159 -1.34 1.23 7.70
N LEU A 160 -0.86 0.03 8.03
CA LEU A 160 0.41 -0.50 7.56
C LEU A 160 0.20 -1.27 6.24
N PHE A 161 1.00 -0.98 5.23
CA PHE A 161 1.07 -1.68 3.95
C PHE A 161 2.46 -2.31 3.80
N THR A 162 2.55 -3.62 4.00
CA THR A 162 3.76 -4.39 3.69
C THR A 162 4.00 -4.39 2.18
N VAL A 163 5.17 -3.96 1.76
CA VAL A 163 5.56 -3.91 0.34
C VAL A 163 6.50 -5.06 0.02
N GLU A 164 7.65 -5.15 0.68
CA GLU A 164 8.69 -6.18 0.48
C GLU A 164 8.98 -6.49 -0.99
N GLN A 165 9.15 -5.44 -1.79
CA GLN A 165 9.24 -5.53 -3.24
C GLN A 165 10.28 -4.56 -3.77
N TRP A 166 11.02 -5.00 -4.80
CA TRP A 166 11.75 -4.08 -5.66
C TRP A 166 10.77 -3.24 -6.50
N LEU A 167 11.00 -1.94 -6.52
CA LEU A 167 10.45 -0.98 -7.45
C LEU A 167 11.59 -0.60 -8.40
N ALA A 168 11.83 -1.46 -9.37
CA ALA A 168 12.98 -1.39 -10.26
C ALA A 168 12.67 -2.08 -11.60
N THR A 169 13.40 -1.71 -12.65
CA THR A 169 13.31 -2.36 -13.99
C THR A 169 14.34 -3.48 -14.17
N ASP A 170 15.35 -3.54 -13.30
CA ASP A 170 16.46 -4.49 -13.35
C ASP A 170 16.40 -5.59 -12.27
N ALA A 171 15.45 -5.49 -11.33
CA ALA A 171 15.19 -6.49 -10.30
C ALA A 171 13.72 -6.95 -10.32
N ALA A 172 13.48 -8.25 -10.13
CA ALA A 172 12.13 -8.81 -10.06
C ALA A 172 11.33 -8.11 -8.94
N PRO A 173 10.06 -7.71 -9.18
CA PRO A 173 9.19 -8.12 -10.29
C PRO A 173 9.28 -7.27 -11.58
N TYR A 174 10.33 -6.47 -11.77
CA TYR A 174 10.53 -5.60 -12.94
C TYR A 174 9.40 -4.57 -13.10
N LYS A 175 8.94 -4.03 -11.97
CA LYS A 175 7.88 -3.02 -11.89
C LYS A 175 8.40 -1.85 -11.07
N LEU A 176 8.05 -0.64 -11.47
CA LEU A 176 8.35 0.58 -10.71
C LEU A 176 7.25 0.94 -9.71
N GLU A 177 6.27 0.06 -9.49
CA GLU A 177 5.16 0.32 -8.58
C GLU A 177 4.76 -0.93 -7.79
N ALA A 178 4.16 -0.68 -6.63
CA ALA A 178 3.53 -1.68 -5.79
C ALA A 178 2.14 -1.18 -5.34
N ILE A 179 1.12 -1.99 -5.59
CA ILE A 179 -0.26 -1.74 -5.17
C ILE A 179 -0.62 -2.69 -4.03
N ARG A 180 -1.26 -2.19 -2.98
CA ARG A 180 -1.78 -2.98 -1.86
C ARG A 180 -3.24 -2.61 -1.62
N ASP A 181 -4.14 -3.59 -1.74
CA ASP A 181 -5.57 -3.45 -1.46
C ASP A 181 -5.93 -4.28 -0.22
N LYS A 182 -6.36 -3.60 0.83
CA LYS A 182 -6.83 -4.14 2.11
C LYS A 182 -8.27 -3.71 2.42
N CYS A 183 -9.00 -3.16 1.45
CA CYS A 183 -10.33 -2.59 1.68
C CYS A 183 -11.38 -3.63 2.06
N SER A 184 -11.22 -4.88 1.64
CA SER A 184 -12.07 -6.00 2.09
C SER A 184 -11.79 -6.44 3.54
N ALA A 185 -10.55 -6.29 4.02
CA ALA A 185 -10.15 -6.62 5.38
C ALA A 185 -10.51 -5.50 6.38
N ALA A 186 -10.46 -4.24 5.95
CA ALA A 186 -10.78 -3.07 6.78
C ALA A 186 -12.26 -3.03 7.22
N GLY A 187 -13.18 -3.61 6.43
CA GLY A 187 -14.59 -3.73 6.78
C GLY A 187 -14.90 -4.67 7.95
N ALA A 188 -13.95 -5.54 8.35
CA ALA A 188 -14.15 -6.47 9.47
C ALA A 188 -13.71 -5.89 10.83
N GLY A 189 -12.87 -4.85 10.85
CA GLY A 189 -12.34 -4.25 12.08
C GLY A 189 -13.14 -3.08 12.64
N ALA A 190 -13.97 -2.41 11.82
CA ALA A 190 -14.74 -1.23 12.23
C ALA A 190 -16.07 -1.56 12.94
N ALA A 191 -16.46 -2.84 13.02
CA ALA A 191 -17.71 -3.29 13.65
C ALA A 191 -17.52 -3.85 15.08
N ALA A 192 -16.32 -3.74 15.65
CA ALA A 192 -15.96 -4.35 16.93
C ALA A 192 -15.51 -3.33 18.01
N ALA A 193 -15.94 -2.06 17.92
CA ALA A 193 -15.70 -1.04 18.94
C ALA A 193 -17.01 -0.37 19.37
#